data_AF-A0A1Q4AA02-F1
#
_entry.id   AF-A0A1Q4AA02-F1
#
_cell.length_a   1.000
_cell.length_b   1.000
_cell.length_c   1.000
_cell.angle_alpha   90.00
_cell.angle_beta   90.00
_cell.angle_gamma   90.00
#
_symmetry.space_group_name_H-M   'P 1'
#
loop_
_entity.id
_entity.type
_entity.pdbx_description
1 polymer ?
#
loop_
_entity_poly.entity_id
_entity_poly.type
_entity_poly.pdbx_seq_one_letter_code
_entity_poly.pdbx_strand_id
1 'polypeptide(L)'
;MHMANKLGMAGVALCAAVWPAHAATLNSMNEVGAALQACWSPPDGIKKAKVTLSFSFKRDGTLIGPPRPTAIEVDGDAKARKAFVDAAVKALQQCVPLSFSPKLAQGISGTVYTQQFTSKD
;
A
#
# COMPACT_ATOMS: atom_id res chain seq x y z
N MET A 1 36.59 16.93 -51.39
CA MET A 1 36.95 16.14 -50.20
C MET A 1 36.14 16.71 -49.03
N HIS A 2 35.09 16.00 -48.58
CA HIS A 2 34.19 16.48 -47.53
C HIS A 2 34.77 16.18 -46.13
N MET A 3 34.91 17.20 -45.29
CA MET A 3 35.22 17.06 -43.87
C MET A 3 33.96 16.57 -43.13
N ALA A 4 34.02 15.38 -42.53
CA ALA A 4 32.96 14.84 -41.70
C ALA A 4 33.17 15.25 -40.23
N ASN A 5 32.25 16.07 -39.73
CA ASN A 5 32.09 16.47 -38.35
C ASN A 5 31.66 15.27 -37.49
N LYS A 6 32.43 14.93 -36.45
CA LYS A 6 32.06 13.91 -35.46
C LYS A 6 31.82 14.58 -34.11
N LEU A 7 30.56 14.90 -33.83
CA LEU A 7 30.09 15.32 -32.52
C LEU A 7 29.85 14.06 -31.67
N GLY A 8 30.69 13.81 -30.67
CA GLY A 8 30.52 12.70 -29.74
C GLY A 8 29.48 13.04 -28.67
N MET A 9 28.36 12.32 -28.67
CA MET A 9 27.40 12.32 -27.54
C MET A 9 27.94 11.42 -26.43
N ALA A 10 28.30 12.03 -25.28
CA ALA A 10 28.52 11.31 -24.04
C ALA A 10 27.17 11.04 -23.37
N GLY A 11 26.73 9.79 -23.34
CA GLY A 11 25.52 9.37 -22.64
C GLY A 11 25.75 9.34 -21.13
N VAL A 12 24.98 10.13 -20.38
CA VAL A 12 24.93 10.06 -18.92
C VAL A 12 23.94 8.97 -18.52
N ALA A 13 24.44 7.85 -18.03
CA ALA A 13 23.62 6.80 -17.43
C ALA A 13 23.25 7.22 -15.99
N LEU A 14 21.99 7.64 -15.80
CA LEU A 14 21.41 7.82 -14.48
C LEU A 14 21.12 6.43 -13.88
N CYS A 15 22.03 5.93 -13.04
CA CYS A 15 21.70 4.84 -12.12
C CYS A 15 20.69 5.36 -11.09
N ALA A 16 19.40 5.16 -11.35
CA ALA A 16 18.39 5.28 -10.31
C ALA A 16 18.70 4.20 -9.26
N ALA A 17 19.24 4.62 -8.11
CA ALA A 17 19.36 3.75 -6.96
C ALA A 17 17.93 3.39 -6.51
N VAL A 18 17.45 2.24 -6.95
CA VAL A 18 16.28 1.60 -6.36
C VAL A 18 16.76 1.12 -5.00
N TRP A 19 16.65 1.98 -3.98
CA TRP A 19 16.83 1.53 -2.61
C TRP A 19 15.78 0.45 -2.36
N PRO A 20 16.19 -0.78 -2.01
CA PRO A 20 15.23 -1.69 -1.43
C PRO A 20 14.78 -0.98 -0.15
N ALA A 21 13.52 -0.57 -0.11
CA ALA A 21 12.89 -0.26 1.15
C ALA A 21 12.91 -1.58 1.91
N HIS A 22 13.97 -1.84 2.67
CA HIS A 22 13.94 -2.84 3.71
C HIS A 22 12.81 -2.37 4.61
N ALA A 23 11.61 -2.95 4.44
CA ALA A 23 10.47 -2.61 5.24
C ALA A 23 10.92 -2.78 6.70
N ALA A 24 10.94 -1.68 7.44
CA ALA A 24 11.41 -1.70 8.82
C ALA A 24 10.65 -2.81 9.57
N THR A 25 11.35 -3.60 10.38
CA THR A 25 10.70 -4.64 11.18
C THR A 25 9.71 -3.98 12.12
N LEU A 26 8.43 -4.36 12.00
CA LEU A 26 7.33 -3.81 12.76
C LEU A 26 7.22 -4.54 14.11
N ASN A 27 7.16 -3.77 15.19
CA ASN A 27 7.21 -4.27 16.56
C ASN A 27 5.86 -4.16 17.28
N SER A 28 4.92 -3.39 16.73
CA SER A 28 3.62 -3.10 17.34
C SER A 28 2.51 -3.00 16.30
N MET A 29 1.25 -3.15 16.74
CA MET A 29 0.09 -2.93 15.86
C MET A 29 -0.06 -1.48 15.40
N ASN A 30 0.46 -0.50 16.16
CA ASN A 30 0.52 0.89 15.72
C ASN A 30 1.43 1.05 14.50
N GLU A 31 2.60 0.41 14.50
CA GLU A 31 3.50 0.39 13.35
C GLU A 31 2.89 -0.32 12.14
N VAL A 32 2.16 -1.44 12.36
CA VAL A 32 1.39 -2.10 11.30
C VAL A 32 0.35 -1.15 10.71
N GLY A 33 -0.40 -0.46 11.57
CA GLY A 33 -1.38 0.53 11.14
C GLY A 33 -0.76 1.63 10.28
N ALA A 34 0.35 2.19 10.74
CA ALA A 34 1.09 3.24 10.03
C ALA A 34 1.66 2.73 8.69
N ALA A 35 2.20 1.52 8.65
CA ALA A 35 2.71 0.92 7.41
C ALA A 35 1.59 0.75 6.36
N LEU A 36 0.43 0.25 6.78
CA LEU A 36 -0.73 0.12 5.88
C LEU A 36 -1.23 1.49 5.39
N GLN A 37 -1.25 2.51 6.25
CA GLN A 37 -1.61 3.88 5.84
C GLN A 37 -0.58 4.47 4.87
N ALA A 38 0.71 4.16 5.01
CA ALA A 38 1.74 4.62 4.08
C ALA A 38 1.59 4.00 2.67
N CYS A 39 0.99 2.81 2.56
CA CYS A 39 0.66 2.18 1.29
C CYS A 39 -0.62 2.75 0.64
N TRP A 40 -1.40 3.54 1.37
CA TRP A 40 -2.67 4.06 0.89
C TRP A 40 -2.49 5.30 0.00
N SER A 41 -3.04 5.22 -1.21
CA SER A 41 -3.20 6.36 -2.10
C SER A 41 -4.67 6.42 -2.53
N PRO A 42 -5.45 7.40 -2.03
CA PRO A 42 -6.87 7.50 -2.37
C PRO A 42 -7.04 7.84 -3.85
N PRO A 43 -8.05 7.27 -4.54
CA PRO A 43 -8.36 7.63 -5.92
C PRO A 43 -8.67 9.12 -6.07
N ASP A 44 -8.17 9.72 -7.15
CA ASP A 44 -8.45 11.12 -7.47
C ASP A 44 -9.96 11.37 -7.68
N GLY A 45 -10.43 12.54 -7.26
CA GLY A 45 -11.81 12.97 -7.44
C GLY A 45 -12.83 12.37 -6.46
N ILE A 46 -12.42 11.41 -5.61
CA ILE A 46 -13.26 10.91 -4.52
C ILE A 46 -12.85 11.63 -3.22
N LYS A 47 -13.77 12.41 -2.66
CA LYS A 47 -13.55 13.25 -1.47
C LYS A 47 -14.43 12.79 -0.31
N LYS A 48 -14.02 13.11 0.91
CA LYS A 48 -14.76 12.80 2.16
C LYS A 48 -15.15 11.33 2.34
N ALA A 49 -14.45 10.42 1.66
CA ALA A 49 -14.75 9.00 1.63
C ALA A 49 -13.97 8.23 2.70
N LYS A 50 -14.58 7.16 3.21
CA LYS A 50 -14.02 6.25 4.22
C LYS A 50 -14.42 4.81 3.92
N VAL A 51 -13.49 3.89 4.10
CA VAL A 51 -13.76 2.46 4.07
C VAL A 51 -12.97 1.77 5.17
N THR A 52 -13.66 0.95 5.96
CA THR A 52 -13.00 0.08 6.95
C THR A 52 -12.91 -1.32 6.37
N LEU A 53 -11.69 -1.86 6.30
CA LEU A 53 -11.43 -3.23 5.89
C LEU A 53 -11.14 -4.11 7.10
N SER A 54 -11.69 -5.32 7.14
CA SER A 54 -11.27 -6.40 8.03
C SER A 54 -10.36 -7.40 7.31
N PHE A 55 -9.35 -7.90 8.02
CA PHE A 55 -8.35 -8.81 7.48
C PHE A 55 -7.60 -9.51 8.62
N SER A 56 -6.83 -10.54 8.27
CA SER A 56 -5.94 -11.24 9.19
C SER A 56 -4.61 -11.52 8.50
N PHE A 57 -3.54 -11.63 9.28
CA PHE A 57 -2.21 -11.98 8.77
C PHE A 57 -1.84 -13.42 9.13
N LYS A 58 -0.94 -14.00 8.34
CA LYS A 58 -0.09 -15.11 8.76
C LYS A 58 1.13 -14.57 9.51
N ARG A 59 1.92 -15.46 10.12
CA ARG A 59 3.19 -15.09 10.78
C ARG A 59 4.23 -14.48 9.82
N ASP A 60 4.16 -14.81 8.53
CA ASP A 60 5.08 -14.33 7.49
C ASP A 60 4.74 -12.94 6.93
N GLY A 61 3.72 -12.27 7.50
CA GLY A 61 3.31 -10.95 7.04
C GLY A 61 2.36 -10.95 5.85
N THR A 62 2.06 -12.11 5.25
CA THR A 62 1.05 -12.23 4.19
C THR A 62 -0.37 -12.27 4.78
N LEU A 63 -1.38 -12.01 3.95
CA LEU A 63 -2.77 -12.05 4.35
C LEU A 63 -3.32 -13.48 4.42
N ILE A 64 -4.28 -13.67 5.31
CA ILE A 64 -5.19 -14.82 5.31
C ILE A 64 -6.46 -14.40 4.56
N GLY A 65 -6.54 -14.80 3.29
CA GLY A 65 -7.65 -14.46 2.41
C GLY A 65 -7.68 -12.98 1.99
N PRO A 66 -8.69 -12.58 1.21
CA PRO A 66 -8.83 -11.20 0.76
C PRO A 66 -9.39 -10.31 1.89
N PRO A 67 -8.91 -9.05 2.02
CA PRO A 67 -9.53 -8.06 2.88
C PRO A 67 -11.00 -7.84 2.54
N ARG A 68 -11.84 -7.61 3.55
CA ARG A 68 -13.29 -7.45 3.38
C ARG A 68 -13.75 -6.08 3.90
N PRO A 69 -14.54 -5.30 3.16
CA PRO A 69 -15.12 -4.07 3.69
C PRO A 69 -16.17 -4.39 4.77
N THR A 70 -16.11 -3.66 5.89
CA THR A 70 -17.07 -3.76 7.01
C THR A 70 -17.87 -2.47 7.21
N ALA A 71 -17.34 -1.33 6.76
CA ALA A 71 -18.04 -0.05 6.71
C ALA A 71 -17.59 0.72 5.47
N ILE A 72 -18.51 1.39 4.78
CA ILE A 72 -18.25 2.17 3.57
C ILE A 72 -19.07 3.45 3.62
N GLU A 73 -18.40 4.60 3.56
CA GLU A 73 -18.97 5.94 3.44
C GLU A 73 -18.33 6.60 2.23
N VAL A 74 -19.07 6.78 1.14
CA VAL A 74 -18.55 7.43 -0.08
C VAL A 74 -19.65 8.31 -0.65
N ASP A 75 -19.38 9.61 -0.76
CA ASP A 75 -20.26 10.53 -1.48
C ASP A 75 -20.09 10.30 -2.98
N GLY A 76 -21.08 9.67 -3.62
CA GLY A 76 -21.03 9.37 -5.05
C GLY A 76 -21.94 8.21 -5.46
N ASP A 77 -21.84 7.84 -6.74
CA ASP A 77 -22.60 6.72 -7.30
C ASP A 77 -21.97 5.36 -6.94
N ALA A 78 -22.64 4.27 -7.35
CA ALA A 78 -22.15 2.91 -7.11
C ALA A 78 -20.76 2.65 -7.72
N LYS A 79 -20.40 3.37 -8.80
CA LYS A 79 -19.10 3.25 -9.46
C LYS A 79 -18.01 3.90 -8.60
N ALA A 80 -18.24 5.10 -8.07
CA ALA A 80 -17.33 5.77 -7.14
C ALA A 80 -17.13 4.92 -5.88
N ARG A 81 -18.23 4.40 -5.31
CA ARG A 81 -18.18 3.50 -4.15
C ARG A 81 -17.32 2.26 -4.42
N LYS A 82 -17.54 1.58 -5.55
CA LYS A 82 -16.75 0.41 -5.94
C LYS A 82 -15.27 0.76 -6.15
N ALA A 83 -14.98 1.83 -6.88
CA ALA A 83 -13.61 2.26 -7.15
C ALA A 83 -12.84 2.55 -5.85
N PHE A 84 -13.47 3.21 -4.89
CA PHE A 84 -12.85 3.51 -3.60
C PHE A 84 -12.55 2.25 -2.78
N VAL A 85 -13.50 1.31 -2.70
CA VAL A 85 -13.31 0.04 -1.99
C VAL A 85 -12.23 -0.82 -2.66
N ASP A 86 -12.29 -0.95 -3.99
CA ASP A 86 -11.31 -1.73 -4.76
C ASP A 86 -9.90 -1.16 -4.58
N ALA A 87 -9.76 0.17 -4.56
CA ALA A 87 -8.48 0.83 -4.30
C ALA A 87 -7.94 0.49 -2.90
N ALA A 88 -8.78 0.53 -1.86
CA ALA A 88 -8.35 0.23 -0.49
C ALA A 88 -7.94 -1.24 -0.33
N VAL A 89 -8.71 -2.16 -0.91
CA VAL A 89 -8.37 -3.59 -0.94
C VAL A 89 -7.04 -3.81 -1.66
N LYS A 90 -6.87 -3.16 -2.83
CA LYS A 90 -5.64 -3.24 -3.61
C LYS A 90 -4.44 -2.68 -2.84
N ALA A 91 -4.56 -1.52 -2.20
CA ALA A 91 -3.50 -0.92 -1.41
C ALA A 91 -3.02 -1.88 -0.31
N LEU A 92 -3.95 -2.49 0.42
CA LEU A 92 -3.62 -3.46 1.47
C LEU A 92 -2.94 -4.72 0.89
N GLN A 93 -3.45 -5.26 -0.22
CA GLN A 93 -2.86 -6.42 -0.91
C GLN A 93 -1.45 -6.14 -1.46
N GLN A 94 -1.16 -4.92 -1.90
CA GLN A 94 0.15 -4.53 -2.39
C GLN A 94 1.13 -4.16 -1.28
N CYS A 95 0.63 -3.88 -0.07
CA CYS A 95 1.44 -3.50 1.09
C CYS A 95 2.09 -4.70 1.79
N VAL A 96 1.68 -5.92 1.45
CA VAL A 96 2.16 -7.17 2.07
C VAL A 96 3.16 -7.90 1.16
N PRO A 97 4.10 -8.70 1.72
CA PRO A 97 4.24 -9.06 3.13
C PRO A 97 4.82 -7.94 3.99
N LEU A 98 4.28 -7.78 5.20
CA LEU A 98 4.86 -6.93 6.22
C LEU A 98 5.91 -7.68 7.05
N SER A 99 7.04 -7.04 7.34
CA SER A 99 8.09 -7.65 8.16
C SER A 99 7.76 -7.49 9.65
N PHE A 100 7.37 -8.56 10.34
CA PHE A 100 7.05 -8.53 11.77
C PHE A 100 8.22 -8.97 12.65
N SER A 101 8.36 -8.36 13.82
CA SER A 101 9.25 -8.88 14.86
C SER A 101 8.77 -10.27 15.32
N PRO A 102 9.65 -11.14 15.84
CA PRO A 102 9.25 -12.46 16.32
C PRO A 102 8.13 -12.42 17.36
N LYS A 103 8.18 -11.42 18.28
CA LYS A 103 7.15 -11.21 19.30
C LYS A 103 5.80 -10.85 18.69
N LEU A 104 5.78 -9.95 17.70
CA LEU A 104 4.55 -9.55 17.03
C LEU A 104 3.97 -10.69 16.19
N ALA A 105 4.82 -11.40 15.43
CA ALA A 105 4.42 -12.52 14.59
C ALA A 105 3.71 -13.63 15.38
N GLN A 106 4.10 -13.87 16.64
CA GLN A 106 3.45 -14.86 17.51
C GLN A 106 2.01 -14.47 17.88
N GLY A 107 1.73 -13.18 18.10
CA GLY A 107 0.42 -12.71 18.56
C GLY A 107 -0.55 -12.27 17.45
N ILE A 108 -0.05 -11.98 16.25
CA ILE A 108 -0.87 -11.39 15.16
C ILE A 108 -1.56 -12.43 14.28
N SER A 109 -1.01 -13.64 14.19
CA SER A 109 -1.45 -14.64 13.22
C SER A 109 -2.89 -15.10 13.48
N GLY A 110 -3.76 -15.01 12.48
CA GLY A 110 -5.16 -15.47 12.56
C GLY A 110 -6.10 -14.53 13.32
N THR A 111 -5.60 -13.47 13.95
CA THR A 111 -6.43 -12.45 14.61
C THR A 111 -7.06 -11.55 13.55
N VAL A 112 -8.34 -11.21 13.71
CA VAL A 112 -9.03 -10.25 12.83
C VAL A 112 -8.72 -8.84 13.28
N TYR A 113 -8.21 -8.03 12.36
CA TYR A 113 -7.94 -6.61 12.54
C TYR A 113 -8.80 -5.79 11.60
N THR A 114 -8.95 -4.51 11.93
CA THR A 114 -9.57 -3.53 11.04
C THR A 114 -8.63 -2.36 10.76
N GLN A 115 -8.71 -1.83 9.55
CA GLN A 115 -8.01 -0.60 9.13
C GLN A 115 -8.97 0.26 8.35
N GLN A 116 -9.04 1.55 8.71
CA GLN A 116 -9.86 2.52 8.00
C GLN A 116 -9.00 3.34 7.05
N PHE A 117 -9.36 3.35 5.78
CA PHE A 117 -8.74 4.19 4.76
C PHE A 117 -9.67 5.35 4.42
N THR A 118 -9.12 6.56 4.29
CA THR A 118 -9.90 7.78 4.05
C THR A 118 -9.35 8.58 2.87
N SER A 119 -10.22 9.27 2.13
CA SER A 119 -9.78 10.33 1.22
C SER A 119 -9.71 11.66 1.96
N LYS A 120 -9.00 12.63 1.38
CA LYS A 120 -9.04 14.02 1.85
C LYS A 120 -10.41 14.65 1.54
N ASP A 121 -10.67 15.79 2.19
CA ASP A 121 -11.85 16.62 1.95
C ASP A 121 -11.81 17.35 0.59
#